data_AF-A0AA36IH30-F1
#
_entry.id   AF-A0AA36IH30-F1
#
_cell.length_a   1.000
_cell.length_b   1.000
_cell.length_c   1.000
_cell.angle_alpha   90.00
_cell.angle_beta   90.00
_cell.angle_gamma   90.00
#
_symmetry.space_group_name_H-M   'P 1'
#
loop_
_entity.id
_entity.type
_entity.pdbx_description
1 polymer ?
#
loop_
_entity_poly.entity_id
_entity_poly.type
_entity_poly.pdbx_seq_one_letter_code
_entity_poly.pdbx_strand_id
1 'polypeptide(L)'
;MFPSIKSLCPRELYARRAENAEGPFTEEQYQLLLKCAECCEEAAVLSQNALGRREGAFAHLRLAVHLLVRVPTQATLGARRQSLVELSDRHLGKALRLFDELKDEREVAVCHFHMADLVLQEQCMPGAPPLSKARLTSAQRHAKRSAEYWQRLGCLDHAKDFISSHVRVARLLAYQRSAYEAVAHLALEEEKLVRQAKAENAKLEEGLFQIKEGTWVVLGFRREMSRLCQFRRRSAHRVGLGRHPPGRGHRATESALPPGAPKREDLPGSVII
;
A
#
# COMPACT_ATOMS: atom_id res chain seq x y z
N MET A 1 20.43 32.47 28.99
CA MET A 1 21.39 32.58 27.86
C MET A 1 21.70 31.15 27.41
N PHE A 2 21.02 30.67 26.36
CA PHE A 2 21.10 29.29 25.91
C PHE A 2 22.39 29.08 25.10
N PRO A 3 23.22 28.07 25.40
CA PRO A 3 24.31 27.73 24.52
C PRO A 3 23.76 26.99 23.29
N SER A 4 23.78 27.71 22.16
CA SER A 4 24.39 27.36 20.88
C SER A 4 24.41 25.87 20.48
N ILE A 5 23.74 25.58 19.36
CA ILE A 5 23.88 24.46 18.42
C ILE A 5 24.90 23.39 18.89
N LYS A 6 24.47 22.49 19.78
CA LYS A 6 25.23 21.28 20.08
C LYS A 6 24.97 20.27 18.97
N SER A 7 26.06 19.90 18.30
CA SER A 7 26.20 18.94 17.22
C SER A 7 25.08 17.91 17.12
N LEU A 8 24.32 17.94 16.03
CA LEU A 8 23.52 16.80 15.60
C LEU A 8 24.42 15.57 15.61
N CYS A 9 23.95 14.49 16.24
CA CYS A 9 24.57 13.18 16.10
C CYS A 9 24.80 12.93 14.59
N PRO A 10 25.97 12.40 14.17
CA PRO A 10 26.22 12.12 12.74
C PRO A 10 25.05 11.39 12.06
N ARG A 11 24.33 10.54 12.82
CA ARG A 11 23.15 9.78 12.40
C ARG A 11 21.95 10.65 11.99
N GLU A 12 21.59 11.67 12.78
CA GLU A 12 20.51 12.60 12.44
C GLU A 12 20.91 13.56 11.33
N LEU A 13 22.20 13.87 11.24
CA LEU A 13 22.76 14.74 10.21
C LEU A 13 22.72 14.08 8.83
N TYR A 14 23.00 12.78 8.73
CA TYR A 14 22.88 12.05 7.46
C TYR A 14 21.42 11.82 7.03
N ALA A 15 20.52 11.47 7.97
CA ALA A 15 19.10 11.34 7.69
C ALA A 15 18.48 12.67 7.20
N ARG A 16 18.74 13.78 7.91
CA ARG A 16 18.25 15.11 7.50
C ARG A 16 18.84 15.60 6.19
N ARG A 17 20.11 15.29 5.89
CA ARG A 17 20.71 15.61 4.58
C ARG A 17 20.07 14.82 3.44
N ALA A 18 19.68 13.57 3.67
CA ALA A 18 18.93 12.77 2.69
C ALA A 18 17.46 13.20 2.54
N GLU A 19 16.86 13.81 3.58
CA GLU A 19 15.50 14.35 3.54
C GLU A 19 15.42 15.70 2.83
N ASN A 20 16.37 16.61 3.10
CA ASN A 20 16.37 17.98 2.59
C ASN A 20 16.95 18.13 1.18
N ALA A 21 17.42 17.03 0.58
CA ALA A 21 17.91 17.06 -0.79
C ALA A 21 16.72 17.05 -1.75
N GLU A 22 16.38 18.24 -2.27
CA GLU A 22 15.39 18.43 -3.33
C GLU A 22 15.88 17.78 -4.63
N GLY A 23 14.99 17.06 -5.33
CA GLY A 23 15.29 16.45 -6.63
C GLY A 23 15.14 14.93 -6.69
N PRO A 24 15.54 14.31 -7.82
CA PRO A 24 15.45 12.86 -8.01
C PRO A 24 16.37 12.12 -7.04
N PHE A 25 16.02 10.88 -6.71
CA PHE A 25 16.82 10.06 -5.79
C PHE A 25 18.20 9.78 -6.39
N THR A 26 19.28 10.18 -5.70
CA THR A 26 20.66 10.17 -6.21
C THR A 26 21.51 9.06 -5.61
N GLU A 27 22.65 8.76 -6.25
CA GLU A 27 23.65 7.83 -5.72
C GLU A 27 24.14 8.24 -4.34
N GLU A 28 24.42 9.54 -4.14
CA GLU A 28 24.91 10.06 -2.87
C GLU A 28 23.91 9.82 -1.74
N GLN A 29 22.61 10.05 -2.00
CA GLN A 29 21.55 9.77 -1.04
C GLN A 29 21.45 8.28 -0.72
N TYR A 30 21.58 7.41 -1.73
CA TYR A 30 21.60 5.97 -1.51
C TYR A 30 22.77 5.55 -0.61
N GLN A 31 23.99 6.04 -0.87
CA GLN A 31 25.16 5.75 -0.04
C GLN A 31 25.00 6.30 1.39
N LEU A 32 24.39 7.48 1.56
CA LEU A 32 24.07 8.02 2.88
C LEU A 32 23.09 7.13 3.64
N LEU A 33 22.08 6.57 2.98
CA LEU A 33 21.13 5.65 3.61
C LEU A 33 21.79 4.34 4.04
N LEU A 34 22.73 3.80 3.24
CA LEU A 34 23.51 2.62 3.64
C LEU A 34 24.35 2.90 4.90
N LYS A 35 25.05 4.05 4.93
CA LYS A 35 25.80 4.48 6.12
C LYS A 35 24.90 4.68 7.34
N CYS A 36 23.69 5.22 7.15
CA CYS A 36 22.70 5.34 8.22
C CYS A 36 22.29 3.96 8.75
N ALA A 37 22.15 2.96 7.88
CA ALA A 37 21.83 1.60 8.27
C ALA A 37 22.94 0.94 9.09
N GLU A 38 24.19 1.06 8.65
CA GLU A 38 25.36 0.60 9.40
C GLU A 38 25.43 1.27 10.79
N CYS A 39 25.28 2.59 10.82
CA CYS A 39 25.26 3.34 12.07
C CYS A 39 24.11 2.92 13.01
N CYS A 40 22.96 2.53 12.46
CA CYS A 40 21.80 2.07 13.23
C CYS A 40 22.04 0.69 13.83
N GLU A 41 22.70 -0.22 13.11
CA GLU A 41 23.11 -1.52 13.65
C GLU A 41 24.09 -1.36 14.81
N GLU A 42 25.10 -0.53 14.65
CA GLU A 42 26.04 -0.21 15.74
C GLU A 42 25.32 0.42 16.94
N ALA A 43 24.38 1.34 16.68
CA ALA A 43 23.55 1.95 17.72
C ALA A 43 22.75 0.90 18.50
N ALA A 44 22.11 -0.03 17.80
CA ALA A 44 21.25 -1.04 18.39
C ALA A 44 22.05 -2.03 19.24
N VAL A 45 23.27 -2.38 18.82
CA VAL A 45 24.19 -3.20 19.63
C VAL A 45 24.57 -2.47 20.92
N LEU A 46 24.91 -1.18 20.83
CA LEU A 46 25.20 -0.37 22.02
C LEU A 46 23.98 -0.14 22.91
N SER A 47 22.78 -0.06 22.33
CA SER A 47 21.54 0.23 23.06
C SER A 47 21.09 -0.93 23.94
N GLN A 48 21.47 -2.16 23.61
CA GLN A 48 21.26 -3.32 24.48
C GLN A 48 21.93 -3.15 25.84
N ASN A 49 23.02 -2.37 25.91
CA ASN A 49 23.84 -2.22 27.10
C ASN A 49 23.75 -0.82 27.75
N ALA A 50 23.46 0.24 26.97
CA ALA A 50 23.62 1.63 27.46
C ALA A 50 22.42 2.58 27.23
N LEU A 51 21.62 2.40 26.16
CA LEU A 51 20.59 3.39 25.77
C LEU A 51 19.15 2.91 25.99
N GLY A 52 18.95 1.61 26.25
CA GLY A 52 17.64 0.99 26.39
C GLY A 52 17.20 0.27 25.12
N ARG A 53 16.49 -0.86 25.32
CA ARG A 53 16.00 -1.72 24.22
C ARG A 53 14.92 -1.03 23.39
N ARG A 54 14.14 -0.13 24.00
CA ARG A 54 13.05 0.60 23.36
C ARG A 54 13.57 1.59 22.32
N GLU A 55 14.66 2.28 22.65
CA GLU A 55 15.34 3.25 21.81
C GLU A 55 15.94 2.56 20.58
N GLY A 56 16.55 1.38 20.76
CA GLY A 56 17.01 0.53 19.66
C GLY A 56 15.87 0.09 18.73
N ALA A 57 14.72 -0.28 19.29
CA ALA A 57 13.53 -0.62 18.50
C ALA A 57 13.04 0.55 17.65
N PHE A 58 12.95 1.76 18.23
CA PHE A 58 12.59 2.97 17.49
C PHE A 58 13.62 3.35 16.43
N ALA A 59 14.91 3.17 16.70
CA ALA A 59 15.96 3.46 15.71
C ALA A 59 15.78 2.59 14.45
N HIS A 60 15.53 1.28 14.64
CA HIS A 60 15.22 0.38 13.53
C HIS A 60 13.93 0.76 12.81
N LEU A 61 12.85 1.07 13.54
CA LEU A 61 11.57 1.47 12.93
C LEU A 61 11.72 2.72 12.07
N ARG A 62 12.30 3.79 12.62
CA ARG A 62 12.47 5.07 11.91
C ARG A 62 13.31 4.90 10.66
N LEU A 63 14.46 4.23 10.76
CA LEU A 63 15.30 3.95 9.60
C LEU A 63 14.50 3.19 8.53
N ALA A 64 13.79 2.13 8.92
CA ALA A 64 13.06 1.33 7.95
C ALA A 64 11.96 2.12 7.23
N VAL A 65 11.28 3.03 7.93
CA VAL A 65 10.28 3.93 7.35
C VAL A 65 10.94 4.93 6.39
N HIS A 66 12.09 5.50 6.74
CA HIS A 66 12.83 6.39 5.82
C HIS A 66 13.27 5.66 4.55
N LEU A 67 13.74 4.41 4.66
CA LEU A 67 14.10 3.58 3.51
C LEU A 67 12.86 3.27 2.64
N LEU A 68 11.74 2.93 3.28
CA LEU A 68 10.48 2.58 2.61
C LEU A 68 9.99 3.69 1.68
N VAL A 69 10.04 4.95 2.12
CA VAL A 69 9.60 6.11 1.30
C VAL A 69 10.42 6.25 0.02
N ARG A 70 11.66 5.76 0.01
CA ARG A 70 12.58 5.85 -1.14
C ARG A 70 12.57 4.60 -2.04
N VAL A 71 11.84 3.54 -1.65
CA VAL A 71 11.74 2.29 -2.44
C VAL A 71 11.28 2.54 -3.88
N PRO A 72 10.17 3.26 -4.15
CA PRO A 72 9.70 3.45 -5.53
C PRO A 72 10.71 4.19 -6.40
N THR A 73 11.49 5.08 -5.79
CA THR A 73 12.51 5.90 -6.47
C THR A 73 13.85 5.19 -6.60
N GLN A 74 14.10 4.07 -5.92
CA GLN A 74 15.37 3.33 -6.07
C GLN A 74 15.59 2.86 -7.52
N ALA A 75 14.51 2.54 -8.24
CA ALA A 75 14.61 2.03 -9.61
C ALA A 75 15.37 2.99 -10.57
N THR A 76 15.39 4.30 -10.29
CA THR A 76 16.14 5.29 -11.08
C THR A 76 17.65 5.08 -11.01
N LEU A 77 18.12 4.36 -9.99
CA LEU A 77 19.52 4.07 -9.74
C LEU A 77 19.97 2.73 -10.35
N GLY A 78 19.08 1.99 -11.03
CA GLY A 78 19.43 0.69 -11.63
C GLY A 78 19.61 -0.43 -10.59
N ALA A 79 20.18 -1.57 -11.03
CA ALA A 79 20.36 -2.74 -10.18
C ALA A 79 21.38 -2.48 -9.05
N ARG A 80 21.05 -2.91 -7.83
CA ARG A 80 21.87 -2.68 -6.63
C ARG A 80 22.19 -3.96 -5.90
N ARG A 81 23.36 -3.99 -5.26
CA ARG A 81 23.80 -5.11 -4.42
C ARG A 81 22.92 -5.30 -3.18
N GLN A 82 22.34 -4.21 -2.67
CA GLN A 82 21.37 -4.24 -1.58
C GLN A 82 20.11 -3.50 -2.02
N SER A 83 18.97 -4.18 -1.95
CA SER A 83 17.69 -3.54 -2.21
C SER A 83 17.23 -2.74 -0.98
N LEU A 84 16.69 -1.52 -1.18
CA LEU A 84 16.07 -0.78 -0.09
C LEU A 84 14.84 -1.52 0.44
N VAL A 85 14.19 -2.35 -0.38
CA VAL A 85 13.10 -3.24 0.06
C VAL A 85 13.62 -4.23 1.09
N GLU A 86 14.71 -4.95 0.77
CA GLU A 86 15.30 -5.94 1.67
C GLU A 86 15.83 -5.31 2.96
N LEU A 87 16.43 -4.12 2.85
CA LEU A 87 16.97 -3.40 3.99
C LEU A 87 15.85 -2.89 4.92
N SER A 88 14.78 -2.32 4.35
CA SER A 88 13.60 -1.91 5.10
C SER A 88 12.90 -3.11 5.77
N ASP A 89 12.70 -4.22 5.05
CA ASP A 89 12.09 -5.45 5.58
C ASP A 89 12.87 -5.99 6.79
N ARG A 90 14.21 -6.00 6.69
CA ARG A 90 15.10 -6.42 7.77
C ARG A 90 14.97 -5.56 9.01
N HIS A 91 15.00 -4.24 8.86
CA HIS A 91 14.90 -3.32 10.00
C HIS A 91 13.49 -3.30 10.61
N LEU A 92 12.42 -3.41 9.81
CA LEU A 92 11.06 -3.60 10.32
C LEU A 92 10.94 -4.90 11.11
N GLY A 93 11.53 -6.00 10.62
CA GLY A 93 11.55 -7.28 11.34
C GLY A 93 12.30 -7.19 12.68
N LYS A 94 13.40 -6.43 12.76
CA LYS A 94 14.11 -6.16 14.02
C LYS A 94 13.28 -5.32 14.98
N ALA A 95 12.70 -4.21 14.51
CA ALA A 95 11.83 -3.35 15.31
C ALA A 95 10.63 -4.13 15.86
N LEU A 96 9.95 -4.91 15.01
CA LEU A 96 8.80 -5.73 15.39
C LEU A 96 9.15 -6.70 16.53
N ARG A 97 10.27 -7.43 16.42
CA ARG A 97 10.71 -8.37 17.47
C ARG A 97 10.98 -7.64 18.79
N LEU A 98 11.70 -6.53 18.74
CA LEU A 98 12.03 -5.76 19.94
C LEU A 98 10.77 -5.19 20.61
N PHE A 99 9.82 -4.64 19.86
CA PHE A 99 8.56 -4.15 20.43
C PHE A 99 7.68 -5.28 20.97
N ASP A 100 7.67 -6.46 20.34
CA ASP A 100 6.96 -7.63 20.83
C ASP A 100 7.55 -8.16 22.16
N GLU A 101 8.88 -8.16 22.28
CA GLU A 101 9.59 -8.49 23.51
C GLU A 101 9.32 -7.48 24.62
N LEU A 102 9.20 -6.20 24.27
CA LEU A 102 8.86 -5.10 25.18
C LEU A 102 7.36 -5.01 25.51
N LYS A 103 6.52 -5.83 24.87
CA LYS A 103 5.06 -5.80 25.00
C LYS A 103 4.44 -4.44 24.65
N ASP A 104 5.06 -3.72 23.72
CA ASP A 104 4.50 -2.48 23.18
C ASP A 104 3.55 -2.79 22.02
N GLU A 105 2.31 -3.13 22.34
CA GLU A 105 1.31 -3.52 21.33
C GLU A 105 1.07 -2.43 20.28
N ARG A 106 1.18 -1.15 20.65
CA ARG A 106 1.01 -0.02 19.74
C ARG A 106 2.10 -0.04 18.68
N GLU A 107 3.35 -0.10 19.10
CA GLU A 107 4.47 -0.07 18.15
C GLU A 107 4.59 -1.38 17.35
N VAL A 108 4.14 -2.51 17.90
CA VAL A 108 3.94 -3.76 17.13
C VAL A 108 2.93 -3.55 16.00
N ALA A 109 1.79 -2.89 16.26
CA ALA A 109 0.81 -2.57 15.23
C ALA A 109 1.37 -1.61 14.17
N VAL A 110 2.13 -0.59 14.58
CA VAL A 110 2.84 0.33 13.66
C VAL A 110 3.85 -0.42 12.79
N CYS A 111 4.60 -1.37 13.34
CA CYS A 111 5.51 -2.21 12.55
C CYS A 111 4.74 -3.02 11.50
N HIS A 112 3.63 -3.66 11.90
CA HIS A 112 2.76 -4.39 10.98
C HIS A 112 2.17 -3.49 9.89
N PHE A 113 1.78 -2.26 10.22
CA PHE A 113 1.33 -1.26 9.25
C PHE A 113 2.39 -0.99 8.16
N HIS A 114 3.63 -0.73 8.57
CA HIS A 114 4.72 -0.44 7.63
C HIS A 114 5.19 -1.67 6.85
N MET A 115 5.18 -2.87 7.45
CA MET A 115 5.49 -4.11 6.72
C MET A 115 4.48 -4.40 5.61
N ALA A 116 3.20 -4.11 5.84
CA ALA A 116 2.19 -4.20 4.79
C ALA A 116 2.39 -3.16 3.68
N ASP A 117 2.74 -1.92 4.06
CA ASP A 117 3.00 -0.84 3.11
C ASP A 117 4.23 -1.10 2.24
N LEU A 118 5.30 -1.67 2.82
CA LEU A 118 6.52 -2.00 2.09
C LEU A 118 6.23 -2.85 0.85
N VAL A 119 5.35 -3.84 0.98
CA VAL A 119 4.95 -4.73 -0.12
C VAL A 119 4.14 -3.99 -1.18
N LEU A 120 3.34 -3.00 -0.80
CA LEU A 120 2.63 -2.13 -1.75
C LEU A 120 3.60 -1.20 -2.49
N GLN A 121 4.62 -0.67 -1.81
CA GLN A 121 5.66 0.16 -2.43
C GLN A 121 6.55 -0.64 -3.38
N GLU A 122 6.89 -1.88 -3.02
CA GLU A 122 7.64 -2.82 -3.88
C GLU A 122 6.96 -2.98 -5.25
N GLN A 123 5.63 -3.06 -5.29
CA GLN A 123 4.87 -3.14 -6.55
C GLN A 123 4.74 -1.82 -7.32
N CYS A 124 5.06 -0.70 -6.68
CA CYS A 124 5.07 0.59 -7.33
C CYS A 124 6.42 0.88 -8.01
N MET A 125 7.44 0.02 -7.83
CA MET A 125 8.72 0.18 -8.51
C MET A 125 8.57 -0.09 -10.02
N PRO A 126 9.11 0.79 -10.89
CA PRO A 126 9.18 0.54 -12.33
C PRO A 126 9.85 -0.80 -12.65
N GLY A 127 9.16 -1.65 -13.42
CA GLY A 127 9.68 -2.97 -13.80
C GLY A 127 9.67 -4.02 -12.67
N ALA A 128 9.02 -3.74 -11.54
CA ALA A 128 8.86 -4.74 -10.48
C ALA A 128 8.21 -6.01 -11.02
N PRO A 129 8.76 -7.20 -10.72
CA PRO A 129 8.07 -8.44 -11.03
C PRO A 129 6.76 -8.52 -10.20
N PRO A 130 5.76 -9.28 -10.66
CA PRO A 130 4.58 -9.57 -9.85
C PRO A 130 4.96 -10.19 -8.50
N LEU A 131 4.33 -9.75 -7.41
CA LEU A 131 4.56 -10.34 -6.09
C LEU A 131 4.14 -11.82 -6.06
N SER A 132 4.93 -12.61 -5.35
CA SER A 132 4.53 -13.98 -5.05
C SER A 132 3.29 -14.02 -4.15
N LYS A 133 2.47 -15.08 -4.31
CA LYS A 133 1.29 -15.32 -3.45
C LYS A 133 1.66 -15.35 -1.97
N ALA A 134 2.82 -15.90 -1.62
CA ALA A 134 3.31 -15.95 -0.24
C ALA A 134 3.62 -14.55 0.32
N ARG A 135 4.28 -13.69 -0.46
CA ARG A 135 4.61 -12.31 -0.07
C ARG A 135 3.33 -11.50 0.16
N LEU A 136 2.37 -11.59 -0.75
CA LEU A 136 1.05 -10.97 -0.61
C LEU A 136 0.30 -11.48 0.63
N THR A 137 0.31 -12.80 0.86
CA THR A 137 -0.39 -13.40 2.03
C THR A 137 0.21 -12.92 3.33
N SER A 138 1.54 -12.82 3.42
CA SER A 138 2.21 -12.29 4.60
C SER A 138 1.87 -10.81 4.83
N ALA A 139 1.93 -9.99 3.77
CA ALA A 139 1.57 -8.58 3.85
C ALA A 139 0.12 -8.38 4.31
N GLN A 140 -0.80 -9.22 3.82
CA GLN A 140 -2.20 -9.15 4.22
C GLN A 140 -2.39 -9.47 5.71
N ARG A 141 -1.65 -10.46 6.24
CA ARG A 141 -1.66 -10.75 7.68
C ARG A 141 -1.17 -9.56 8.50
N HIS A 142 -0.09 -8.90 8.07
CA HIS A 142 0.40 -7.69 8.73
C HIS A 142 -0.63 -6.56 8.70
N ALA A 143 -1.24 -6.30 7.53
CA ALA A 143 -2.26 -5.26 7.38
C ALA A 143 -3.46 -5.51 8.31
N LYS A 144 -3.93 -6.77 8.39
CA LYS A 144 -5.03 -7.16 9.27
C LYS A 144 -4.69 -6.98 10.75
N ARG A 145 -3.50 -7.42 11.19
CA ARG A 145 -3.07 -7.24 12.58
C ARG A 145 -3.01 -5.76 13.00
N SER A 146 -2.53 -4.88 12.12
CA SER A 146 -2.57 -3.44 12.35
C SER A 146 -4.01 -2.93 12.48
N ALA A 147 -4.88 -3.29 11.53
CA ALA A 147 -6.28 -2.86 11.53
C ALA A 147 -7.03 -3.32 12.78
N GLU A 148 -6.86 -4.59 13.17
CA GLU A 148 -7.44 -5.20 14.37
C GLU A 148 -6.99 -4.47 15.65
N TYR A 149 -5.72 -4.05 15.72
CA TYR A 149 -5.22 -3.29 16.85
C TYR A 149 -5.96 -1.95 17.02
N TRP A 150 -6.02 -1.14 15.97
CA TRP A 150 -6.70 0.17 16.02
C TRP A 150 -8.20 0.03 16.27
N GLN A 151 -8.81 -1.05 15.78
CA GLN A 151 -10.19 -1.37 16.08
C GLN A 151 -10.41 -1.68 17.57
N ARG A 152 -9.54 -2.47 18.20
CA ARG A 152 -9.63 -2.79 19.64
C ARG A 152 -9.41 -1.58 20.53
N LEU A 153 -8.50 -0.67 20.14
CA LEU A 153 -8.14 0.50 20.95
C LEU A 153 -9.24 1.57 20.97
N GLY A 154 -10.08 1.60 19.94
CA GLY A 154 -11.09 2.64 19.73
C GLY A 154 -10.95 3.23 18.33
N CYS A 155 -11.74 2.74 17.38
CA CYS A 155 -11.60 3.14 15.98
C CYS A 155 -11.93 4.62 15.71
N LEU A 156 -12.69 5.29 16.57
CA LEU A 156 -12.99 6.72 16.45
C LEU A 156 -11.85 7.59 17.00
N ASP A 157 -11.31 7.25 18.17
CA ASP A 157 -10.14 7.94 18.76
C ASP A 157 -8.90 7.84 17.86
N HIS A 158 -8.78 6.73 17.12
CA HIS A 158 -7.68 6.46 16.20
C HIS A 158 -8.15 6.36 14.74
N ALA A 159 -9.14 7.16 14.35
CA ALA A 159 -9.79 7.05 13.04
C ALA A 159 -8.81 7.12 11.86
N LYS A 160 -7.78 7.97 11.91
CA LYS A 160 -6.76 8.08 10.85
C LYS A 160 -5.99 6.78 10.66
N ASP A 161 -5.56 6.15 11.76
CA ASP A 161 -4.77 4.92 11.74
C ASP A 161 -5.64 3.71 11.39
N PHE A 162 -6.88 3.67 11.90
CA PHE A 162 -7.90 2.71 11.53
C PHE A 162 -8.18 2.73 10.02
N ILE A 163 -8.53 3.91 9.48
CA ILE A 163 -8.82 4.10 8.06
C ILE A 163 -7.61 3.71 7.21
N SER A 164 -6.42 4.19 7.57
CA SER A 164 -5.20 3.93 6.81
C SER A 164 -4.80 2.45 6.81
N SER A 165 -5.08 1.73 7.89
CA SER A 165 -4.83 0.28 7.99
C SER A 165 -5.80 -0.51 7.11
N HIS A 166 -7.11 -0.20 7.15
CA HIS A 166 -8.11 -0.87 6.32
C HIS A 166 -7.94 -0.57 4.82
N VAL A 167 -7.49 0.62 4.46
CA VAL A 167 -7.09 0.95 3.08
C VAL A 167 -5.97 0.02 2.60
N ARG A 168 -4.98 -0.30 3.44
CA ARG A 168 -3.90 -1.24 3.09
C ARG A 168 -4.42 -2.67 2.92
N VAL A 169 -5.32 -3.12 3.81
CA VAL A 169 -5.99 -4.42 3.68
C VAL A 169 -6.70 -4.50 2.33
N ALA A 170 -7.47 -3.48 1.96
CA ALA A 170 -8.19 -3.42 0.69
C ALA A 170 -7.26 -3.44 -0.52
N ARG A 171 -6.17 -2.65 -0.50
CA ARG A 171 -5.18 -2.66 -1.58
C ARG A 171 -4.57 -4.05 -1.79
N LEU A 172 -4.18 -4.73 -0.72
CA LEU A 172 -3.64 -6.09 -0.78
C LEU A 172 -4.67 -7.11 -1.26
N LEU A 173 -5.94 -6.99 -0.83
CA LEU A 173 -7.05 -7.80 -1.36
C LEU A 173 -7.21 -7.62 -2.87
N ALA A 174 -7.09 -6.41 -3.38
CA ALA A 174 -7.19 -6.14 -4.81
C ALA A 174 -6.08 -6.81 -5.63
N TYR A 175 -4.86 -6.90 -5.08
CA TYR A 175 -3.75 -7.63 -5.71
C TYR A 175 -3.91 -9.15 -5.65
N GLN A 176 -4.47 -9.69 -4.56
CA GLN A 176 -4.58 -11.15 -4.37
C GLN A 176 -5.80 -11.77 -5.02
N ARG A 177 -6.91 -11.04 -5.03
CA ARG A 177 -8.24 -11.55 -5.37
C ARG A 177 -8.87 -10.68 -6.42
N SER A 178 -9.66 -9.70 -6.00
CA SER A 178 -10.38 -8.83 -6.92
C SER A 178 -10.62 -7.45 -6.31
N ALA A 179 -10.75 -6.45 -7.20
CA ALA A 179 -11.18 -5.11 -6.80
C ALA A 179 -12.58 -5.11 -6.15
N TYR A 180 -13.44 -6.08 -6.49
CA TYR A 180 -14.78 -6.21 -5.89
C TYR A 180 -14.70 -6.54 -4.40
N GLU A 181 -13.89 -7.54 -4.03
CA GLU A 181 -13.71 -7.90 -2.62
C GLU A 181 -13.04 -6.78 -1.81
N ALA A 182 -12.10 -6.05 -2.42
CA ALA A 182 -11.47 -4.90 -1.80
C ALA A 182 -12.48 -3.76 -1.52
N VAL A 183 -13.37 -3.48 -2.47
CA VAL A 183 -14.44 -2.47 -2.30
C VAL A 183 -15.47 -2.93 -1.26
N ALA A 184 -15.87 -4.20 -1.30
CA ALA A 184 -16.80 -4.77 -0.32
C ALA A 184 -16.23 -4.69 1.10
N HIS A 185 -14.94 -4.94 1.29
CA HIS A 185 -14.27 -4.75 2.57
C HIS A 185 -14.37 -3.29 3.05
N LEU A 186 -14.00 -2.31 2.21
CA LEU A 186 -14.05 -0.90 2.59
C LEU A 186 -15.47 -0.42 2.89
N ALA A 187 -16.47 -0.88 2.14
CA ALA A 187 -17.87 -0.53 2.39
C ALA A 187 -18.36 -1.07 3.75
N LEU A 188 -18.00 -2.31 4.10
CA LEU A 188 -18.33 -2.90 5.39
C LEU A 188 -17.69 -2.12 6.56
N GLU A 189 -16.42 -1.76 6.45
CA GLU A 189 -15.72 -1.03 7.51
C GLU A 189 -16.17 0.43 7.61
N GLU A 190 -16.55 1.06 6.50
CA GLU A 190 -17.20 2.37 6.51
C GLU A 190 -18.53 2.33 7.28
N GLU A 191 -19.37 1.34 6.99
CA GLU A 191 -20.68 1.21 7.66
C GLU A 191 -20.52 1.08 9.17
N LYS A 192 -19.56 0.24 9.63
CA LYS A 192 -19.26 0.08 11.05
C LYS A 192 -18.80 1.39 11.69
N LEU A 193 -17.85 2.08 11.07
CA LEU A 193 -17.30 3.32 11.61
C LEU A 193 -18.36 4.43 11.67
N VAL A 194 -19.20 4.55 10.63
CA VAL A 194 -20.31 5.51 10.60
C VAL A 194 -21.36 5.18 11.65
N ARG A 195 -21.73 3.91 11.80
CA ARG A 195 -22.70 3.48 12.82
C ARG A 195 -22.20 3.84 14.22
N GLN A 196 -20.92 3.60 14.49
CA GLN A 196 -20.30 3.94 15.77
C GLN A 196 -20.25 5.46 15.98
N ALA A 197 -19.83 6.23 14.97
CA ALA A 197 -19.80 7.70 15.05
C ALA A 197 -21.17 8.30 15.36
N LYS A 198 -22.23 7.75 14.76
CA LYS A 198 -23.62 8.15 15.02
C LYS A 198 -24.06 7.79 16.44
N ALA A 199 -23.72 6.59 16.91
CA ALA A 199 -24.09 6.13 18.26
C ALA A 199 -23.43 6.97 19.36
N GLU A 200 -22.16 7.35 19.15
CA GLU A 200 -21.39 8.14 20.13
C GLU A 200 -21.62 9.66 19.99
N ASN A 201 -22.48 10.10 19.07
CA ASN A 201 -22.63 11.52 18.70
C ASN A 201 -21.26 12.20 18.48
N ALA A 202 -20.32 11.47 17.88
CA ALA A 202 -18.93 11.88 17.78
C ALA A 202 -18.84 13.21 17.03
N LYS A 203 -18.08 14.16 17.59
CA LYS A 203 -17.72 15.37 16.85
C LYS A 203 -16.93 14.94 15.63
N LEU A 204 -17.50 15.18 14.45
CA LEU A 204 -16.87 14.83 13.19
C LEU A 204 -15.55 15.57 13.07
N GLU A 205 -14.44 14.84 13.11
CA GLU A 205 -13.15 15.44 12.78
C GLU A 205 -13.21 15.92 11.32
N GLU A 206 -12.95 17.21 11.13
CA GLU A 206 -13.03 17.85 9.83
C GLU A 206 -12.05 17.17 8.86
N GLY A 207 -12.57 16.72 7.70
CA GLY A 207 -11.79 16.04 6.68
C GLY A 207 -11.71 14.51 6.80
N LEU A 208 -12.23 13.89 7.87
CA LEU A 208 -12.39 12.43 7.95
C LEU A 208 -13.76 11.97 7.45
N PHE A 209 -14.81 12.65 7.90
CA PHE A 209 -16.19 12.36 7.52
C PHE A 209 -16.75 13.46 6.62
N GLN A 210 -17.69 13.07 5.77
CA GLN A 210 -18.51 14.01 5.01
C GLN A 210 -19.97 13.58 5.09
N ILE A 211 -20.88 14.54 5.26
CA ILE A 211 -22.32 14.29 5.14
C ILE A 211 -22.75 14.72 3.74
N LYS A 212 -23.31 13.79 2.97
CA LYS A 212 -23.93 14.06 1.66
C LYS A 212 -25.37 13.58 1.71
N GLU A 213 -26.32 14.49 1.51
CA GLU A 213 -27.76 14.15 1.46
C GLU A 213 -28.22 13.33 2.70
N GLY A 214 -27.75 13.72 3.89
CA GLY A 214 -28.05 13.00 5.14
C GLY A 214 -27.26 11.69 5.34
N THR A 215 -26.49 11.25 4.34
CA THR A 215 -25.64 10.06 4.42
C THR A 215 -24.23 10.44 4.87
N TRP A 216 -23.76 9.79 5.93
CA TRP A 216 -22.40 9.96 6.44
C TRP A 216 -21.46 9.02 5.69
N VAL A 217 -20.34 9.55 5.22
CA VAL A 217 -19.32 8.79 4.50
C VAL A 217 -17.93 9.07 5.07
N VAL A 218 -17.03 8.11 4.93
CA VAL A 218 -15.64 8.21 5.36
C VAL A 218 -14.77 8.52 4.14
N LEU A 219 -14.22 9.72 4.09
CA LEU A 219 -13.54 10.25 2.89
C LEU A 219 -12.37 9.36 2.45
N GLY A 220 -11.57 8.85 3.39
CA GLY A 220 -10.45 7.96 3.09
C GLY A 220 -10.90 6.68 2.37
N PHE A 221 -11.97 6.04 2.86
CA PHE A 221 -12.53 4.84 2.24
C PHE A 221 -13.14 5.13 0.88
N ARG A 222 -13.92 6.21 0.73
CA ARG A 222 -14.55 6.56 -0.56
C ARG A 222 -13.54 6.89 -1.66
N ARG A 223 -12.45 7.56 -1.31
CA ARG A 223 -11.34 7.83 -2.24
C ARG A 223 -10.72 6.53 -2.75
N GLU A 224 -10.42 5.59 -1.85
CA GLU A 224 -9.81 4.32 -2.26
C GLU A 224 -10.80 3.43 -3.03
N MET A 225 -12.06 3.32 -2.60
CA MET A 225 -13.09 2.60 -3.35
C MET A 225 -13.21 3.13 -4.79
N SER A 226 -13.23 4.45 -4.95
CA SER A 226 -13.29 5.09 -6.28
C SER A 226 -12.06 4.75 -7.13
N ARG A 227 -10.86 4.79 -6.54
CA ARG A 227 -9.60 4.40 -7.19
C ARG A 227 -9.63 2.94 -7.66
N LEU A 228 -10.09 2.01 -6.82
CA LEU A 228 -10.21 0.58 -7.14
C LEU A 228 -11.19 0.33 -8.29
N CYS A 229 -12.34 1.01 -8.29
CA CYS A 229 -13.31 0.94 -9.38
C CYS A 229 -12.76 1.47 -10.71
N GLN A 230 -12.02 2.59 -10.68
CA GLN A 230 -11.39 3.15 -11.88
C GLN A 230 -10.26 2.26 -12.42
N PHE A 231 -9.43 1.69 -11.55
CA PHE A 231 -8.38 0.76 -11.92
C PHE A 231 -8.94 -0.43 -12.73
N ARG A 232 -10.04 -1.02 -12.26
CA ARG A 232 -10.72 -2.12 -12.97
C ARG A 232 -11.18 -1.70 -14.38
N ARG A 233 -11.80 -0.52 -14.52
CA ARG A 233 -12.26 -0.01 -15.83
C ARG A 233 -11.12 0.12 -16.83
N ARG A 234 -9.96 0.64 -16.39
CA ARG A 234 -8.76 0.78 -17.25
C ARG A 234 -8.18 -0.57 -17.64
N SER A 235 -8.12 -1.53 -16.72
CA SER A 235 -7.65 -2.89 -17.01
C SER A 235 -8.58 -3.63 -17.97
N ALA A 236 -9.90 -3.46 -17.84
CA ALA A 236 -10.88 -4.05 -18.77
C ALA A 236 -10.78 -3.46 -20.19
N HIS A 237 -10.53 -2.14 -20.33
CA HIS A 237 -10.34 -1.52 -21.63
C HIS A 237 -9.04 -1.96 -22.35
N ARG A 238 -7.97 -2.29 -21.62
CA ARG A 238 -6.76 -2.85 -22.22
C ARG A 238 -6.96 -4.25 -22.80
N VAL A 239 -7.83 -5.06 -22.21
CA VAL A 239 -8.16 -6.40 -22.72
C VAL A 239 -9.15 -6.33 -23.89
N GLY A 240 -9.99 -5.29 -23.94
CA GLY A 240 -11.00 -5.09 -25.00
C GLY A 240 -10.48 -4.60 -26.35
N LEU A 241 -9.21 -4.18 -26.46
CA LEU A 241 -8.58 -3.72 -27.71
C LEU A 241 -7.77 -4.81 -28.45
N GLY A 242 -7.81 -6.06 -27.98
CA GLY A 242 -7.25 -7.22 -28.69
C GLY A 242 -8.11 -7.73 -29.85
N ARG A 243 -8.76 -6.87 -30.63
CA ARG A 243 -9.49 -7.28 -31.85
C ARG A 243 -8.56 -7.21 -33.07
N HIS A 244 -8.21 -8.39 -33.55
CA HIS A 244 -7.69 -8.81 -34.86
C HIS A 244 -6.91 -7.79 -35.73
N PRO A 245 -5.69 -8.15 -36.19
CA PRO A 245 -5.04 -7.38 -37.25
C PRO A 245 -5.86 -7.46 -38.55
N PRO A 246 -5.97 -6.37 -39.34
CA PRO A 246 -6.55 -6.46 -40.67
C PRO A 246 -5.57 -7.24 -41.56
N GLY A 247 -5.95 -8.47 -41.88
CA GLY A 247 -5.26 -9.30 -42.87
C GLY A 247 -5.27 -8.60 -44.23
N ARG A 248 -4.06 -8.44 -44.79
CA ARG A 248 -3.82 -8.00 -46.17
C ARG A 248 -4.52 -8.94 -47.15
N GLY A 249 -5.11 -8.36 -48.19
CA GLY A 249 -5.88 -9.07 -49.19
C GLY A 249 -5.07 -10.04 -50.06
N HIS A 250 -5.76 -11.09 -50.51
CA HIS A 250 -5.49 -11.76 -51.77
C HIS A 250 -6.80 -12.02 -52.51
N ARG A 251 -6.73 -11.83 -53.83
CA ARG A 251 -7.80 -11.90 -54.83
C ARG A 251 -8.40 -13.29 -54.97
N ALA A 252 -9.64 -13.28 -55.46
CA ALA A 252 -10.47 -14.40 -55.85
C ALA A 252 -9.88 -15.31 -56.95
N THR A 253 -10.26 -16.59 -56.89
CA THR A 253 -10.54 -17.44 -58.06
C THR A 253 -11.69 -18.41 -57.73
N GLU A 254 -12.37 -18.81 -58.79
CA GLU A 254 -13.74 -19.28 -58.91
C GLU A 254 -14.04 -20.74 -58.50
N SER A 255 -15.35 -21.00 -58.40
CA SER A 255 -16.07 -22.25 -58.71
C SER A 255 -16.10 -23.37 -57.66
N ALA A 256 -17.28 -23.58 -57.07
CA ALA A 256 -18.15 -24.74 -57.32
C ALA A 256 -19.29 -24.79 -56.27
N LEU A 257 -20.52 -24.66 -56.74
CA LEU A 257 -21.80 -24.98 -56.07
C LEU A 257 -22.15 -26.46 -56.39
N PRO A 258 -23.24 -27.09 -55.88
CA PRO A 258 -24.19 -26.80 -54.76
C PRO A 258 -24.54 -28.12 -53.99
N PRO A 259 -25.80 -28.44 -53.54
CA PRO A 259 -26.81 -27.74 -52.72
C PRO A 259 -27.26 -28.57 -51.48
N GLY A 260 -27.98 -27.96 -50.53
CA GLY A 260 -28.71 -28.74 -49.52
C GLY A 260 -29.51 -27.93 -48.48
N ALA A 261 -30.74 -27.58 -48.85
CA ALA A 261 -31.90 -27.38 -47.95
C ALA A 261 -31.97 -26.07 -47.10
N PRO A 262 -33.15 -25.72 -46.54
CA PRO A 262 -34.05 -24.74 -47.17
C PRO A 262 -34.22 -23.46 -46.34
N LYS A 263 -34.66 -22.39 -47.01
CA LYS A 263 -35.24 -21.19 -46.39
C LYS A 263 -36.75 -21.38 -46.25
N ARG A 264 -37.32 -20.95 -45.11
CA ARG A 264 -38.30 -19.85 -44.99
C ARG A 264 -39.15 -19.99 -43.73
N GLU A 265 -39.51 -18.81 -43.20
CA GLU A 265 -40.76 -18.51 -42.49
C GLU A 265 -40.82 -19.15 -41.08
N ASP A 266 -40.94 -18.39 -39.99
CA ASP A 266 -42.10 -17.58 -39.65
C ASP A 266 -41.79 -16.42 -38.67
N LEU A 267 -42.77 -15.51 -38.66
CA LEU A 267 -42.99 -14.22 -37.99
C LEU A 267 -43.04 -14.30 -36.42
N PRO A 268 -43.70 -13.36 -35.69
CA PRO A 268 -43.38 -11.97 -35.35
C PRO A 268 -43.49 -11.67 -33.82
N GLY A 269 -43.29 -10.41 -33.42
CA GLY A 269 -43.92 -9.80 -32.21
C GLY A 269 -43.10 -9.90 -30.92
N SER A 270 -42.57 -8.81 -30.35
CA SER A 270 -43.23 -7.75 -29.56
C SER A 270 -43.51 -8.13 -28.10
N VAL A 271 -43.45 -7.12 -27.21
CA VAL A 271 -43.77 -7.07 -25.76
C VAL A 271 -42.52 -7.21 -24.86
N ILE A 272 -41.92 -6.13 -24.37
CA ILE A 272 -42.30 -5.27 -23.21
C ILE A 272 -42.49 -6.08 -21.93
N ILE A 273 -41.45 -6.15 -21.08
CA ILE A 273 -41.40 -5.64 -19.69
C ILE A 273 -39.97 -5.18 -19.44
#